data_AF-A0A7V2NHF7-F1
#
_entry.id   AF-A0A7V2NHF7-F1
#
_cell.length_a   1.000
_cell.length_b   1.000
_cell.length_c   1.000
_cell.angle_alpha   90.00
_cell.angle_beta   90.00
_cell.angle_gamma   90.00
#
_symmetry.space_group_name_H-M   'P 1'
#
loop_
_entity.id
_entity.type
_entity.pdbx_description
1 polymer ?
#
loop_
_entity_poly.entity_id
_entity_poly.type
_entity_poly.pdbx_seq_one_letter_code
_entity_poly.pdbx_strand_id
1 'polypeptide(L)'
;MWKNHGAEMSTETSMLPIPGDALKFAEHDSDGNQLMSEEQLLALVKLFEEFNQASSAISESYRALEKRLADLSERLEGQEHLLARTQGFLSSIIAHVPVGIIVLDLDGRINLVNEEAQRLTGIRALEAVGQPY
;
A
#
# COMPACT_ATOMS: atom_id res chain seq x y z
N MET A 1 2.81 -31.89 33.59
CA MET A 1 1.81 -31.51 32.57
C MET A 1 2.27 -30.24 31.88
N TRP A 2 2.97 -30.36 30.74
CA TRP A 2 3.41 -29.24 29.91
C TRP A 2 3.27 -29.61 28.41
N LYS A 3 2.54 -28.75 27.70
CA LYS A 3 2.61 -28.29 26.28
C LYS A 3 3.10 -29.21 25.14
N ASN A 4 2.29 -29.33 24.07
CA ASN A 4 2.62 -28.92 22.68
C ASN A 4 1.40 -29.13 21.74
N HIS A 5 0.89 -28.08 21.10
CA HIS A 5 1.11 -27.67 19.69
C HIS A 5 0.40 -28.53 18.64
N GLY A 6 -0.59 -27.92 17.98
CA GLY A 6 -1.27 -28.45 16.80
C GLY A 6 -2.19 -27.38 16.21
N ALA A 7 -1.58 -26.34 15.62
CA ALA A 7 -2.29 -25.38 14.78
C ALA A 7 -2.61 -26.07 13.45
N GLU A 8 -3.86 -26.50 13.27
CA GLU A 8 -4.35 -26.94 11.97
C GLU A 8 -4.60 -25.71 11.10
N MET A 9 -3.58 -25.36 10.29
CA MET A 9 -3.71 -24.41 9.19
C MET A 9 -4.50 -25.07 8.05
N SER A 10 -5.83 -24.98 8.12
CA SER A 10 -6.67 -25.05 6.93
C SER A 10 -6.38 -23.82 6.07
N THR A 11 -5.49 -23.98 5.09
CA THR A 11 -5.46 -23.10 3.92
C THR A 11 -5.91 -23.92 2.72
N GLU A 12 -7.21 -23.89 2.57
CA GLU A 12 -8.00 -24.12 1.37
C GLU A 12 -7.17 -23.85 0.11
N THR A 13 -6.68 -24.91 -0.52
CA THR A 13 -6.14 -24.87 -1.88
C THR A 13 -7.31 -24.44 -2.77
N SER A 14 -7.34 -23.16 -3.11
CA SER A 14 -8.30 -22.57 -4.04
C SER A 14 -8.09 -23.22 -5.40
N MET A 15 -8.89 -24.25 -5.68
CA MET A 15 -9.00 -24.86 -6.99
C MET A 15 -9.65 -23.83 -7.91
N LEU A 16 -8.82 -23.14 -8.70
CA LEU A 16 -9.29 -22.18 -9.70
C LEU A 16 -10.32 -22.87 -10.61
N PRO A 17 -11.42 -22.18 -10.96
CA PRO A 17 -12.46 -22.75 -11.79
C PRO A 17 -11.87 -23.09 -13.16
N ILE A 18 -12.04 -24.34 -13.58
CA ILE A 18 -11.79 -24.78 -14.94
C ILE A 18 -12.59 -23.84 -15.87
N PRO A 19 -11.97 -23.16 -16.84
CA PRO A 19 -12.67 -22.23 -17.73
C PRO A 19 -13.85 -22.94 -18.38
N GLY A 20 -15.06 -22.39 -18.21
CA GLY A 20 -16.34 -23.03 -18.57
C GLY A 20 -16.52 -23.39 -20.05
N ASP A 21 -15.61 -22.93 -20.92
CA ASP A 21 -15.60 -23.28 -22.34
C ASP A 21 -14.96 -24.65 -22.61
N ALA A 22 -14.22 -25.24 -21.66
CA ALA A 22 -13.70 -26.61 -21.80
C ALA A 22 -14.80 -27.68 -21.80
N LEU A 23 -16.00 -27.36 -21.32
CA LEU A 23 -17.13 -28.30 -21.21
C LEU A 23 -18.11 -28.24 -22.39
N LYS A 24 -17.90 -27.36 -23.38
CA LYS A 24 -18.82 -27.20 -24.53
C LYS A 24 -18.48 -28.05 -25.76
N PHE A 25 -17.42 -28.86 -25.73
CA PHE A 25 -17.01 -29.67 -26.88
C PHE A 25 -17.70 -31.05 -26.97
N ALA A 26 -18.70 -31.30 -26.12
CA ALA A 26 -19.34 -32.60 -25.95
C ALA A 26 -20.84 -32.61 -26.32
N GLU A 27 -21.24 -31.93 -27.39
CA GLU A 27 -22.58 -32.16 -27.98
C GLU A 27 -22.50 -32.95 -29.30
N HIS A 28 -22.97 -34.19 -29.18
CA HIS A 28 -23.59 -35.07 -30.19
C HIS A 28 -22.69 -35.93 -31.11
N ASP A 29 -22.41 -37.16 -30.66
CA ASP A 29 -22.87 -38.36 -31.38
C ASP A 29 -23.11 -39.53 -30.41
N SER A 30 -24.01 -40.43 -30.80
CA SER A 30 -24.86 -41.29 -29.96
C SER A 30 -24.24 -42.65 -29.60
N ASP A 31 -22.94 -42.84 -29.73
CA ASP A 31 -22.27 -44.13 -29.51
C ASP A 31 -21.05 -44.01 -28.57
N GLY A 32 -21.36 -43.91 -27.27
CA GLY A 32 -20.80 -44.72 -26.18
C GLY A 32 -19.29 -44.85 -25.89
N ASN A 33 -18.36 -44.47 -26.74
CA ASN A 33 -16.92 -44.46 -26.42
C ASN A 33 -16.11 -43.63 -27.43
N GLN A 34 -16.25 -42.31 -27.38
CA GLN A 34 -15.28 -41.43 -28.04
C GLN A 34 -14.06 -41.29 -27.13
N LEU A 35 -13.12 -42.23 -27.27
CA LEU A 35 -11.75 -42.01 -26.79
C LEU A 35 -11.28 -40.70 -27.40
N MET A 36 -10.84 -39.73 -26.57
CA MET A 36 -10.30 -38.47 -27.07
C MET A 36 -9.26 -38.77 -28.15
N SER A 37 -9.35 -38.09 -29.30
CA SER A 37 -8.32 -38.28 -30.32
C SER A 37 -6.97 -37.84 -29.75
N GLU A 38 -5.88 -38.47 -30.20
CA GLU A 38 -4.53 -38.12 -29.77
C GLU A 38 -4.23 -36.62 -30.00
N GLU A 39 -4.82 -36.04 -31.05
CA GLU A 39 -4.74 -34.63 -31.39
C GLU A 39 -5.46 -33.73 -30.35
N GLN A 40 -6.63 -34.12 -29.86
CA GLN A 40 -7.34 -33.42 -28.79
C GLN A 40 -6.61 -33.51 -27.45
N LEU A 41 -6.00 -34.67 -27.15
CA LEU A 41 -5.20 -34.86 -25.94
C LEU A 41 -3.95 -33.96 -25.97
N LEU A 42 -3.25 -33.91 -27.10
CA LEU A 42 -2.09 -33.03 -27.31
C LEU A 42 -2.45 -31.55 -27.20
N ALA A 43 -3.58 -31.14 -27.78
CA ALA A 43 -4.05 -29.76 -27.68
C ALA A 43 -4.38 -29.36 -26.23
N LEU A 44 -5.01 -30.26 -25.46
CA LEU A 44 -5.34 -30.01 -24.07
C LEU A 44 -4.09 -29.90 -23.17
N VAL A 45 -3.13 -30.81 -23.34
CA VAL A 45 -1.86 -30.77 -22.60
C VAL A 45 -1.12 -29.46 -22.87
N LYS A 46 -1.06 -29.03 -24.14
CA LYS A 46 -0.43 -27.78 -24.53
C LYS A 46 -1.12 -26.55 -23.93
N LEU A 47 -2.45 -26.51 -23.95
CA LEU A 47 -3.22 -25.43 -23.31
C LEU A 47 -2.99 -25.37 -21.81
N PHE A 48 -2.92 -26.52 -21.14
CA PHE A 48 -2.66 -26.57 -19.70
C PHE A 48 -1.24 -26.10 -19.38
N GLU A 49 -0.26 -26.44 -20.22
CA GLU A 49 1.11 -25.96 -20.10
C GLU A 49 1.20 -24.44 -20.29
N GLU A 50 0.55 -23.90 -21.34
CA GLU A 50 0.47 -22.45 -21.59
C GLU A 50 -0.22 -21.71 -20.44
N PHE A 51 -1.33 -22.26 -19.92
CA PHE A 51 -2.04 -21.71 -18.77
C PHE A 51 -1.19 -21.73 -17.50
N ASN A 52 -0.51 -22.84 -17.20
CA ASN A 52 0.35 -22.95 -16.02
C ASN A 52 1.51 -21.96 -16.08
N GLN A 53 2.12 -21.78 -17.26
CA GLN A 53 3.16 -20.77 -17.47
C GLN A 53 2.63 -19.36 -17.22
N ALA A 54 1.46 -19.01 -17.77
CA ALA A 54 0.84 -17.71 -17.54
C ALA A 54 0.48 -17.48 -16.06
N SER A 55 -0.10 -18.48 -15.40
CA SER A 55 -0.44 -18.44 -13.98
C SER A 55 0.79 -18.27 -13.09
N SER A 56 1.89 -18.96 -13.42
CA SER A 56 3.16 -18.80 -12.69
C SER A 56 3.72 -17.39 -12.87
N ALA A 57 3.71 -16.85 -14.09
CA ALA A 57 4.19 -15.50 -14.36
C ALA A 57 3.39 -14.44 -13.59
N ILE A 58 2.06 -14.59 -13.53
CA ILE A 58 1.19 -13.70 -12.74
C ILE A 58 1.52 -13.82 -11.25
N SER A 59 1.63 -15.04 -10.73
CA SER A 59 1.94 -15.29 -9.32
C SER A 59 3.28 -14.66 -8.91
N GLU A 60 4.29 -14.72 -9.78
CA GLU A 60 5.57 -14.05 -9.57
C GLU A 60 5.44 -12.53 -9.57
N SER A 61 4.70 -11.97 -10.53
CA SER A 61 4.45 -10.52 -10.60
C SER A 61 3.70 -10.01 -9.37
N TYR A 62 2.72 -10.78 -8.87
CA TYR A 62 1.93 -10.45 -7.70
C TYR A 62 2.80 -10.46 -6.43
N ARG A 63 3.63 -11.49 -6.24
CA ARG A 63 4.61 -11.53 -5.14
C ARG A 63 5.60 -10.37 -5.20
N ALA A 64 6.08 -10.02 -6.39
CA ALA A 64 6.98 -8.88 -6.56
C ALA A 64 6.28 -7.56 -6.21
N LEU A 65 5.00 -7.42 -6.56
CA LEU A 65 4.19 -6.26 -6.21
C LEU A 65 3.96 -6.16 -4.69
N GLU A 66 3.55 -7.26 -4.03
CA GLU A 66 3.38 -7.30 -2.57
C GLU A 66 4.65 -6.87 -1.83
N LYS A 67 5.82 -7.37 -2.29
CA LYS A 67 7.10 -6.97 -1.71
C LYS A 67 7.39 -5.49 -1.89
N ARG A 68 7.07 -4.92 -3.06
CA ARG A 68 7.24 -3.48 -3.32
C ARG A 68 6.29 -2.64 -2.46
N LEU A 69 5.06 -3.09 -2.26
CA LEU A 69 4.08 -2.40 -1.41
C LEU A 69 4.55 -2.39 0.05
N ALA A 70 5.06 -3.52 0.56
CA ALA A 70 5.62 -3.60 1.91
C ALA A 70 6.81 -2.63 2.11
N ASP A 71 7.78 -2.62 1.18
CA ASP A 71 8.92 -1.68 1.22
C ASP A 71 8.47 -0.21 1.16
N LEU A 72 7.47 0.10 0.34
CA LEU A 72 6.94 1.46 0.26
C LEU A 72 6.24 1.89 1.56
N SER A 73 5.44 0.99 2.16
CA SER A 73 4.77 1.25 3.44
C SER A 73 5.78 1.57 4.54
N GLU A 74 6.81 0.73 4.68
CA GLU A 74 7.86 0.93 5.68
C GLU A 74 8.58 2.28 5.49
N ARG A 75 8.87 2.66 4.24
CA ARG A 75 9.49 3.96 3.94
C ARG A 75 8.60 5.13 4.28
N LEU A 76 7.31 5.06 3.97
CA LEU A 76 6.36 6.13 4.27
C LEU A 76 6.21 6.33 5.78
N GLU A 77 6.07 5.24 6.54
CA GLU A 77 6.01 5.29 8.01
C GLU A 77 7.29 5.91 8.59
N GLY A 78 8.46 5.53 8.08
CA GLY A 78 9.74 6.12 8.48
C GLY A 78 9.82 7.62 8.21
N GLN A 79 9.33 8.08 7.05
CA GLN A 79 9.29 9.49 6.70
C GLN A 79 8.31 10.28 7.58
N GLU A 80 7.13 9.74 7.85
CA GLU A 80 6.13 10.37 8.71
C GLU A 80 6.69 10.54 10.13
N HIS A 81 7.32 9.50 10.69
CA HIS A 81 7.96 9.58 12.00
C HIS A 81 9.08 10.62 12.06
N LEU A 82 9.90 10.72 11.02
CA LEU A 82 10.97 11.72 10.95
C LEU A 82 10.40 13.14 10.86
N LEU A 83 9.37 13.35 10.04
CA LEU A 83 8.68 14.64 9.92
C LEU A 83 8.04 15.05 11.25
N ALA A 84 7.31 14.16 11.91
CA ALA A 84 6.68 14.42 13.19
C ALA A 84 7.72 14.79 14.27
N ARG A 85 8.84 14.06 14.34
CA ARG A 85 9.95 14.40 15.25
C ARG A 85 10.56 15.75 14.96
N THR A 86 10.82 16.05 13.69
CA THR A 86 11.41 17.33 13.27
C THR A 86 10.49 18.50 13.59
N GLN A 87 9.20 18.38 13.28
CA GLN A 87 8.20 19.40 13.61
C GLN A 87 8.08 19.61 15.11
N GLY A 88 8.03 18.53 15.90
CA GLY A 88 7.99 18.63 17.37
C GLY A 88 9.22 19.31 17.94
N PHE A 89 10.42 18.98 17.43
CA PHE A 89 11.67 19.59 17.85
C PHE A 89 11.73 21.09 17.50
N LEU A 90 11.40 21.46 16.26
CA LEU A 90 11.37 22.86 15.83
C LEU A 90 10.34 23.68 16.62
N SER A 91 9.15 23.13 16.84
CA SER A 91 8.10 23.76 17.65
C SER A 91 8.59 24.00 19.09
N SER A 92 9.25 23.00 19.69
CA SER A 92 9.84 23.13 21.03
C SER A 92 10.91 24.24 21.09
N ILE A 93 11.79 24.33 20.10
CA ILE A 93 12.79 25.41 20.02
C ILE A 93 12.09 26.77 19.93
N ILE A 94 11.18 26.95 18.97
CA ILE A 94 10.50 28.23 18.73
C ILE A 94 9.73 28.70 19.97
N ALA A 95 9.15 27.78 20.73
CA ALA A 95 8.39 28.09 21.94
C ALA A 95 9.27 28.50 23.14
N HIS A 96 10.50 27.97 23.27
CA HIS A 96 11.33 28.17 24.47
C HIS A 96 12.53 29.09 24.25
N VAL A 97 12.83 29.48 23.01
CA VAL A 97 13.89 30.46 22.73
C VAL A 97 13.43 31.83 23.21
N PRO A 98 14.23 32.57 24.02
CA PRO A 98 13.90 33.89 24.54
C PRO A 98 14.06 35.00 23.48
N VAL A 99 13.58 34.74 22.26
CA VAL A 99 13.64 35.64 21.11
C VAL A 99 12.25 35.72 20.49
N GLY A 100 11.79 36.93 20.22
CA GLY A 100 10.56 37.14 19.46
C GLY A 100 10.74 36.75 17.99
N ILE A 101 9.90 35.85 17.51
CA ILE A 101 9.88 35.38 16.12
C ILE A 101 8.57 35.83 15.47
N ILE A 102 8.70 36.58 14.38
CA ILE A 102 7.61 36.98 13.48
C ILE A 102 7.97 36.45 12.08
N VAL A 103 7.08 35.69 11.46
CA VAL A 103 7.25 35.18 10.09
C VAL A 103 6.28 35.90 9.18
N LEU A 104 6.75 36.37 8.03
CA LEU A 104 5.94 36.99 6.99
C LEU A 104 5.80 36.04 5.79
N ASP A 105 4.66 36.12 5.10
CA ASP A 105 4.51 35.51 3.78
C ASP A 105 5.17 36.38 2.68
N LEU A 106 5.10 35.92 1.43
CA LEU A 106 5.68 36.63 0.28
C LEU A 106 5.01 37.99 -0.01
N ASP A 107 3.78 38.20 0.49
CA ASP A 107 3.01 39.43 0.34
C ASP A 107 3.21 40.39 1.54
N GLY A 108 4.09 40.04 2.48
CA GLY A 108 4.40 40.84 3.66
C GLY A 108 3.35 40.74 4.78
N ARG A 109 2.46 39.75 4.73
CA ARG A 109 1.48 39.49 5.79
C ARG A 109 2.07 38.59 6.86
N ILE A 110 1.72 38.84 8.10
CA ILE A 110 2.19 38.05 9.23
C ILE A 110 1.56 36.66 9.20
N ASN A 111 2.39 35.62 9.12
CA ASN A 111 2.00 34.21 9.09
C ASN A 111 2.16 33.54 10.47
N LEU A 112 3.14 33.96 11.27
CA LEU A 112 3.38 33.42 12.62
C LEU A 112 3.92 34.50 13.56
N VAL A 113 3.45 34.48 14.80
CA VAL A 113 4.00 35.24 15.94
C VAL A 113 4.14 34.28 17.13
N ASN A 114 5.38 34.00 17.57
CA ASN A 114 5.60 33.12 18.72
C ASN A 114 5.25 33.80 20.06
N GLU A 115 5.17 33.04 21.16
CA GLU A 115 4.79 33.55 22.48
C GLU A 115 5.73 34.67 22.98
N GLU A 116 7.04 34.51 22.79
CA GLU A 116 8.00 35.54 23.16
C GLU A 116 7.85 36.84 22.35
N ALA A 117 7.51 36.77 21.06
CA ALA A 117 7.20 37.97 20.28
C ALA A 117 5.96 38.68 20.83
N GLN A 118 4.93 37.94 21.21
CA GLN A 118 3.74 38.52 21.84
C GLN A 118 4.10 39.17 23.18
N ARG A 119 4.96 38.53 23.99
CA ARG A 119 5.42 39.06 25.28
C ARG A 119 6.27 40.33 25.13
N LEU A 120 7.13 40.39 24.13
CA LEU A 120 8.04 41.51 23.87
C LEU A 120 7.35 42.70 23.20
N THR A 121 6.41 42.45 22.28
CA THR A 121 5.72 43.50 21.50
C THR A 121 4.37 43.91 22.07
N GLY A 122 3.74 43.06 22.88
CA GLY A 122 2.37 43.25 23.40
C GLY A 122 1.26 42.93 22.39
N ILE A 123 1.60 42.53 21.16
CA ILE A 123 0.63 42.23 20.10
C ILE A 123 0.27 40.75 20.16
N ARG A 124 -1.03 40.42 20.21
CA ARG A 124 -1.48 39.02 20.22
C ARG A 124 -1.41 38.41 18.82
N ALA A 125 -1.02 37.13 18.73
CA ALA A 125 -0.96 36.43 17.45
C ALA A 125 -2.31 36.44 16.72
N LEU A 126 -3.42 36.33 17.45
CA LEU A 126 -4.78 36.39 16.91
C LEU A 126 -5.10 37.72 16.20
N GLU A 127 -4.43 38.81 16.60
CA GLU A 127 -4.65 40.16 16.05
C GLU A 127 -3.68 40.47 14.90
N ALA A 128 -2.47 39.91 14.95
CA ALA A 128 -1.41 40.14 13.98
C ALA A 128 -1.48 39.21 12.76
N VAL A 129 -1.83 37.93 12.92
CA VAL A 129 -1.79 36.97 11.82
C VAL A 129 -2.79 37.35 10.71
N GLY A 130 -2.31 37.40 9.47
CA GLY A 130 -3.05 37.84 8.29
C GLY A 130 -2.99 39.35 8.00
N GLN A 131 -2.51 40.16 8.95
CA GLN A 131 -2.30 41.59 8.76
C GLN A 131 -0.98 41.88 8.04
N PRO A 132 -0.90 42.94 7.22
CA PRO A 132 0.38 43.43 6.73
C PRO A 132 1.25 43.92 7.90
N TYR A 133 2.55 43.66 7.82
CA TYR A 133 3.54 44.14 8.80
C TYR A 133 3.75 45.66 8.70
#